data_AF-A0A6I0E400-F1
#
_entry.id   AF-A0A6I0E400-F1
#
_cell.length_a   1.000
_cell.length_b   1.000
_cell.length_c   1.000
_cell.angle_alpha   90.00
_cell.angle_beta   90.00
_cell.angle_gamma   90.00
#
_symmetry.space_group_name_H-M   'P 1'
#
loop_
_entity.id
_entity.type
_entity.pdbx_description
1 polymer ?
#
loop_
_entity_poly.entity_id
_entity_poly.type
_entity_poly.pdbx_seq_one_letter_code
_entity_poly.pdbx_strand_id
1 'polypeptide(L)'
;MMPSRMHNSLIFDIKRYAINDGPGIRIVIFFKGCNLSCAWCHNPESISPKAEKMYAPAKCIKCGTCVTVCPEKAITLTPEGIITDNNLCKQCGKCTDVCPTKALEMSGKAMTVPEIMEIIEKERVFFDQSGGGVTFSGGEPLIHSEMLIELLDECGKRKIHTAVDTAGNVATETILEVAKRTDLFLYDLKMMDSEMHKRWVNSNNEKILYNLQAISDFGSKVIIRV
;
A
#
# COMPACT_ATOMS: atom_id res chain seq x y z
N MET A 1 26.96 13.98 -9.38
CA MET A 1 25.99 12.88 -9.22
C MET A 1 26.04 12.45 -7.76
N MET A 2 25.02 12.78 -6.96
CA MET A 2 24.90 12.23 -5.61
C MET A 2 24.45 10.77 -5.71
N PRO A 3 25.02 9.84 -4.92
CA PRO A 3 24.52 8.47 -4.88
C PRO A 3 23.07 8.50 -4.39
N SER A 4 22.15 7.92 -5.16
CA SER A 4 20.77 7.76 -4.74
C SER A 4 20.75 6.97 -3.44
N ARG A 5 20.17 7.55 -2.39
CA ARG A 5 19.79 6.77 -1.21
C ARG A 5 18.81 5.71 -1.73
N MET A 6 19.12 4.42 -1.53
CA MET A 6 18.15 3.37 -1.81
C MET A 6 17.04 3.48 -0.77
N HIS A 7 15.98 4.23 -1.09
CA HIS A 7 14.77 4.24 -0.30
C HIS A 7 14.09 2.88 -0.45
N ASN A 8 13.74 2.26 0.67
CA ASN A 8 12.97 1.02 0.71
C ASN A 8 11.67 1.28 1.44
N SER A 9 10.55 0.88 0.85
CA SER A 9 9.24 0.84 1.50
C SER A 9 8.71 -0.58 1.47
N LEU A 10 7.80 -0.88 2.40
CA LEU A 10 7.12 -2.16 2.41
C LEU A 10 5.89 -2.10 1.51
N ILE A 11 5.86 -2.95 0.49
CA ILE A 11 4.73 -3.13 -0.42
C ILE A 11 4.00 -4.42 0.00
N PHE A 12 2.71 -4.33 0.32
CA PHE A 12 1.95 -5.52 0.75
C PHE A 12 1.32 -6.28 -0.39
N ASP A 13 0.99 -5.61 -1.48
CA ASP A 13 0.44 -6.25 -2.67
C ASP A 13 0.78 -5.47 -3.95
N ILE A 14 0.79 -6.17 -5.07
CA ILE A 14 0.91 -5.60 -6.42
C ILE A 14 -0.17 -6.21 -7.28
N LYS A 15 -1.20 -5.43 -7.58
CA LYS A 15 -2.36 -5.89 -8.35
C LYS A 15 -2.24 -5.47 -9.80
N ARG A 16 -2.23 -6.45 -10.70
CA ARG A 16 -2.24 -6.23 -12.15
C ARG A 16 -3.67 -6.21 -12.69
N TYR A 17 -3.86 -5.63 -13.87
CA TYR A 17 -5.15 -5.58 -14.57
C TYR A 17 -6.27 -4.88 -13.80
N ALA A 18 -5.91 -3.89 -12.98
CA ALA A 18 -6.87 -3.09 -12.24
C ALA A 18 -7.59 -2.10 -13.16
N ILE A 19 -8.93 -2.13 -13.14
CA ILE A 19 -9.78 -1.27 -13.99
C ILE A 19 -10.59 -0.24 -13.19
N ASN A 20 -10.61 -0.36 -11.85
CA ASN A 20 -11.37 0.53 -10.95
C ASN A 20 -10.44 1.51 -10.20
N ASP A 21 -9.14 1.44 -10.44
CA ASP A 21 -8.11 2.15 -9.70
C ASP A 21 -7.53 3.31 -10.54
N GLY A 22 -8.34 3.87 -11.44
CA GLY A 22 -8.00 4.96 -12.36
C GLY A 22 -8.37 4.65 -13.83
N PRO A 23 -8.03 5.53 -14.79
CA PRO A 23 -8.33 5.31 -16.20
C PRO A 23 -7.49 4.19 -16.81
N GLY A 24 -8.08 3.45 -17.75
CA GLY A 24 -7.43 2.37 -18.49
C GLY A 24 -7.13 1.14 -17.62
N ILE A 25 -6.27 0.26 -18.13
CA ILE A 25 -5.77 -0.91 -17.40
C ILE A 25 -4.56 -0.48 -16.60
N ARG A 26 -4.57 -0.77 -15.30
CA ARG A 26 -3.53 -0.29 -14.37
C ARG A 26 -2.86 -1.42 -13.61
N ILE A 27 -1.62 -1.16 -13.23
CA ILE A 27 -0.98 -1.86 -12.12
C ILE A 27 -1.11 -1.00 -10.86
N VAL A 28 -1.47 -1.60 -9.73
CA VAL A 28 -1.58 -0.91 -8.46
C VAL A 28 -0.48 -1.40 -7.52
N ILE A 29 0.31 -0.46 -7.00
CA ILE A 29 1.35 -0.71 -6.02
C ILE A 29 0.79 -0.33 -4.64
N PHE A 30 0.59 -1.31 -3.77
CA PHE A 30 -0.04 -1.10 -2.48
C PHE A 30 1.00 -1.01 -1.34
N PHE A 31 1.22 0.19 -0.82
CA PHE A 31 2.13 0.48 0.28
C PHE A 31 1.55 0.04 1.64
N LYS A 32 2.42 -0.41 2.55
CA LYS A 32 2.13 -0.55 3.99
C LYS A 32 2.12 0.80 4.70
N GLY A 33 1.57 0.84 5.91
CA GLY A 33 1.43 2.03 6.73
C GLY A 33 0.25 2.90 6.28
N CYS A 34 -0.66 3.17 7.21
CA CYS A 34 -1.71 4.18 7.05
C CYS A 34 -1.79 4.99 8.35
N ASN A 35 -1.94 6.30 8.23
CA ASN A 35 -2.14 7.18 9.40
C ASN A 35 -3.63 7.43 9.71
N LEU A 36 -4.52 6.61 9.14
CA LEU A 36 -5.93 6.52 9.45
C LEU A 36 -6.25 5.08 9.89
N SER A 37 -7.40 4.88 10.55
CA SER A 37 -7.87 3.55 10.95
C SER A 37 -9.37 3.42 10.75
N CYS A 38 -9.80 3.49 9.49
CA CYS A 38 -11.19 3.38 9.07
C CYS A 38 -11.84 2.09 9.58
N ALA A 39 -13.03 2.17 10.16
CA ALA A 39 -13.78 1.01 10.65
C ALA A 39 -14.15 0.01 9.54
N TRP A 40 -14.24 0.47 8.28
CA TRP A 40 -14.48 -0.33 7.09
C TRP A 40 -13.23 -0.47 6.21
N CYS A 41 -12.02 -0.37 6.78
CA CYS A 41 -10.80 -0.52 6.00
C CYS A 41 -10.82 -1.84 5.20
N HIS A 42 -10.73 -1.75 3.88
CA HIS A 42 -10.73 -2.92 3.00
C HIS A 42 -9.44 -3.74 3.12
N ASN A 43 -8.34 -3.08 3.50
CA ASN A 43 -7.00 -3.68 3.63
C ASN A 43 -6.43 -3.38 5.03
N PRO A 44 -7.01 -3.90 6.13
CA PRO A 44 -6.56 -3.59 7.48
C PRO A 44 -5.09 -3.98 7.74
N GLU A 45 -4.56 -4.96 7.00
CA GLU A 45 -3.14 -5.34 7.00
C GLU A 45 -2.21 -4.26 6.47
N SER A 46 -2.73 -3.23 5.79
CA SER A 46 -1.94 -2.10 5.31
C SER A 46 -1.74 -1.02 6.38
N ILE A 47 -2.48 -1.04 7.50
CA ILE A 47 -2.43 0.04 8.51
C ILE A 47 -1.06 0.08 9.21
N SER A 48 -0.56 -1.08 9.61
CA SER A 48 0.75 -1.20 10.24
C SER A 48 1.86 -0.88 9.25
N PRO A 49 2.85 -0.05 9.60
CA PRO A 49 4.00 0.21 8.72
C PRO A 49 5.02 -0.94 8.74
N LYS A 50 4.75 -2.03 9.48
CA LYS A 50 5.66 -3.16 9.66
C LYS A 50 5.27 -4.33 8.76
N ALA A 51 6.25 -5.19 8.48
CA ALA A 51 5.98 -6.49 7.88
C ALA A 51 5.26 -7.37 8.90
N GLU A 52 4.20 -8.05 8.48
CA GLU A 52 3.33 -8.81 9.37
C GLU A 52 3.04 -10.18 8.79
N LYS A 53 3.15 -11.21 9.64
CA LYS A 53 2.73 -12.55 9.28
C LYS A 53 1.20 -12.63 9.24
N MET A 54 0.68 -13.00 8.08
CA MET A 54 -0.74 -13.28 7.86
C MET A 54 -0.98 -14.78 7.93
N TYR A 55 -2.14 -15.18 8.47
CA TYR A 55 -2.60 -16.56 8.52
C TYR A 55 -4.01 -16.68 7.93
N ALA A 56 -4.16 -17.54 6.92
CA ALA A 56 -5.43 -17.88 6.30
C ALA A 56 -5.83 -19.32 6.69
N PRO A 57 -6.67 -19.51 7.72
CA PRO A 57 -7.04 -20.84 8.23
C PRO A 57 -7.61 -21.76 7.15
N ALA A 58 -8.41 -21.22 6.23
CA ALA A 58 -9.03 -21.96 5.14
C ALA A 58 -8.03 -22.62 4.17
N LYS A 59 -6.79 -22.11 4.07
CA LYS A 59 -5.72 -22.70 3.25
C LYS A 59 -4.87 -23.70 4.03
N CYS A 60 -5.05 -23.81 5.35
CA CYS A 60 -4.16 -24.58 6.21
C CYS A 60 -4.47 -26.08 6.13
N ILE A 61 -3.48 -26.87 5.69
CA ILE A 61 -3.58 -28.34 5.67
C ILE A 61 -3.04 -29.00 6.95
N LYS A 62 -2.71 -28.21 7.97
CA LYS A 62 -2.29 -28.68 9.29
C LYS A 62 -1.05 -29.59 9.27
N CYS A 63 -0.13 -29.36 8.33
CA CYS A 63 1.08 -30.17 8.16
C CYS A 63 2.14 -29.98 9.27
N GLY A 64 2.03 -28.93 10.09
CA GLY A 64 2.93 -28.70 11.22
C GLY A 64 4.32 -28.14 10.89
N THR A 65 4.71 -28.01 9.61
CA THR A 65 6.04 -27.53 9.20
C THR A 65 6.40 -26.17 9.83
N CYS A 66 5.44 -25.25 9.91
CA CYS A 66 5.62 -23.94 10.53
C CYS A 66 5.98 -24.01 12.03
N VAL A 67 5.47 -25.01 12.75
CA VAL A 67 5.81 -25.26 14.16
C VAL A 67 7.27 -25.68 14.27
N THR A 68 7.69 -26.63 13.43
CA THR A 68 9.06 -27.18 13.43
C THR A 68 10.12 -26.11 13.16
N VAL A 69 9.85 -25.18 12.23
CA VAL A 69 10.85 -24.16 11.83
C VAL A 69 10.83 -22.90 12.69
N CYS A 70 9.83 -22.73 13.57
CA CYS A 70 9.68 -21.50 14.35
C CYS A 70 10.81 -21.38 15.39
N PRO A 71 11.75 -20.43 15.26
CA PRO A 71 12.89 -20.33 16.18
C PRO A 71 12.46 -19.91 17.59
N GLU A 72 11.35 -19.16 17.69
CA GLU A 72 10.82 -18.64 18.96
C GLU A 72 9.83 -19.62 19.62
N LYS A 73 9.55 -20.77 19.00
CA LYS A 73 8.52 -21.73 19.45
C LYS A 73 7.15 -21.07 19.68
N ALA A 74 6.86 -20.05 18.89
CA ALA A 74 5.66 -19.23 19.03
C ALA A 74 4.42 -19.82 18.36
N ILE A 75 4.52 -20.97 17.69
CA ILE A 75 3.41 -21.56 16.91
C ILE A 75 3.05 -22.92 17.50
N THR A 76 1.77 -23.12 17.80
CA THR A 76 1.21 -24.39 18.25
C THR A 76 0.22 -24.91 17.22
N LEU A 77 0.28 -26.21 16.90
CA LEU A 77 -0.69 -26.87 16.03
C LEU A 77 -1.89 -27.37 16.86
N THR A 78 -3.10 -27.09 16.39
CA THR A 78 -4.38 -27.55 16.97
C THR A 78 -5.22 -28.29 15.91
N PRO A 79 -6.32 -28.95 16.30
CA PRO A 79 -7.22 -29.61 15.33
C PRO A 79 -7.80 -28.65 14.26
N GLU A 80 -8.00 -27.38 14.62
CA GLU A 80 -8.58 -26.32 13.79
C GLU A 80 -7.56 -25.60 12.92
N GLY A 81 -6.26 -25.73 13.20
CA GLY A 81 -5.22 -24.98 12.50
C GLY A 81 -4.01 -24.72 13.37
N ILE A 82 -3.41 -23.54 13.23
CA ILE A 82 -2.32 -23.11 14.11
C ILE A 82 -2.73 -21.89 14.93
N ILE A 83 -2.20 -21.81 16.14
CA ILE A 83 -2.28 -20.64 17.01
C ILE A 83 -0.88 -20.07 17.15
N THR A 84 -0.76 -18.74 17.03
CA THR A 84 0.51 -18.02 17.25
C THR A 84 0.44 -17.25 18.55
N ASP A 85 1.43 -17.44 19.42
CA ASP A 85 1.67 -16.55 20.55
C ASP A 85 2.38 -15.28 20.07
N ASN A 86 1.65 -14.16 20.11
CA ASN A 86 2.16 -12.86 19.66
C ASN A 86 3.22 -12.28 20.61
N ASN A 87 3.32 -12.75 21.86
CA ASN A 87 4.38 -12.32 22.79
C ASN A 87 5.73 -12.96 22.46
N LEU A 88 5.72 -14.14 21.84
CA LEU A 88 6.93 -14.86 21.41
C LEU A 88 7.28 -14.58 19.94
N CYS A 89 6.27 -14.40 19.09
CA CYS A 89 6.47 -14.25 17.65
C CYS A 89 7.19 -12.95 17.29
N LYS A 90 8.43 -13.04 16.81
CA LYS A 90 9.20 -11.89 16.32
C LYS A 90 8.92 -11.49 14.86
N GLN A 91 7.83 -11.99 14.26
CA GLN A 91 7.45 -11.70 12.86
C GLN A 91 8.58 -11.98 11.83
N CYS A 92 9.42 -12.99 12.08
CA CYS A 92 10.64 -13.24 11.29
C CYS A 92 10.43 -13.90 9.92
N GLY A 93 9.20 -14.25 9.53
CA GLY A 93 8.88 -14.84 8.22
C GLY A 93 9.29 -16.31 7.99
N LYS A 94 10.19 -16.92 8.78
CA LYS A 94 10.64 -18.31 8.50
C LYS A 94 9.51 -19.34 8.32
N CYS A 95 8.42 -19.19 9.06
CA CYS A 95 7.24 -20.06 8.95
C CYS A 95 6.41 -19.82 7.67
N THR A 96 6.46 -18.62 7.08
CA THR A 96 5.80 -18.31 5.80
C THR A 96 6.60 -18.89 4.63
N ASP A 97 7.93 -18.86 4.71
CA ASP A 97 8.84 -19.36 3.65
C ASP A 97 8.66 -20.85 3.37
N VAL A 98 8.23 -21.61 4.38
CA VAL A 98 8.05 -23.08 4.30
C VAL A 98 6.60 -23.51 4.19
N CYS A 99 5.64 -22.58 4.09
CA CYS A 99 4.21 -22.93 4.07
C CYS A 99 3.80 -23.43 2.67
N PRO A 100 3.53 -24.72 2.47
CA PRO A 100 3.33 -25.29 1.13
C PRO A 100 2.05 -24.78 0.45
N THR A 101 1.03 -24.43 1.23
CA THR A 101 -0.26 -23.97 0.72
C THR A 101 -0.41 -22.45 0.72
N LYS A 102 0.64 -21.72 1.15
CA LYS A 102 0.56 -20.27 1.41
C LYS A 102 -0.60 -19.91 2.35
N ALA A 103 -0.85 -20.76 3.35
CA ALA A 103 -1.71 -20.41 4.47
C ALA A 103 -1.04 -19.39 5.39
N LEU A 104 0.29 -19.31 5.38
CA LEU A 104 1.09 -18.30 6.05
C LEU A 104 1.84 -17.49 5.00
N GLU A 105 1.68 -16.18 5.01
CA GLU A 105 2.34 -15.25 4.09
C GLU A 105 2.82 -14.02 4.85
N MET A 106 3.94 -13.42 4.43
CA MET A 106 4.34 -12.10 4.95
C MET A 106 3.63 -11.02 4.15
N SER A 107 2.90 -10.17 4.84
CA SER A 107 2.35 -8.93 4.30
C SER A 107 3.35 -7.81 4.53
N GLY A 108 3.81 -7.17 3.44
CA GLY A 108 4.83 -6.13 3.45
C GLY A 108 6.20 -6.67 3.08
N LYS A 109 6.51 -6.66 1.78
CA LYS A 109 7.83 -6.96 1.22
C LYS A 109 8.61 -5.66 1.06
N ALA A 110 9.84 -5.62 1.56
CA ALA A 110 10.75 -4.51 1.27
C ALA A 110 11.12 -4.51 -0.21
N MET A 111 10.85 -3.41 -0.89
CA MET A 111 11.16 -3.24 -2.30
C MET A 111 11.83 -1.89 -2.52
N THR A 112 12.77 -1.87 -3.45
CA THR A 112 13.46 -0.68 -3.93
C THR A 112 12.72 -0.07 -5.12
N VAL A 113 13.00 1.19 -5.45
CA VAL A 113 12.46 1.84 -6.65
C VAL A 113 12.77 1.06 -7.94
N PRO A 114 14.01 0.60 -8.20
CA PRO A 114 14.31 -0.20 -9.39
C PRO A 114 13.48 -1.49 -9.49
N GLU A 115 13.28 -2.21 -8.39
CA GLU A 115 12.48 -3.44 -8.38
C GLU A 115 11.00 -3.16 -8.71
N ILE A 116 10.44 -2.08 -8.15
CA ILE A 116 9.05 -1.68 -8.43
C ILE A 116 8.93 -1.23 -9.89
N MET A 117 9.86 -0.43 -10.39
CA MET A 117 9.87 0.04 -11.78
C MET A 117 10.03 -1.11 -12.78
N GLU A 118 10.84 -2.13 -12.48
CA GLU A 118 10.94 -3.33 -13.33
C GLU A 118 9.60 -4.07 -13.44
N ILE A 119 8.81 -4.09 -12.37
CA ILE A 119 7.48 -4.70 -12.37
C ILE A 119 6.48 -3.84 -13.16
N ILE A 120 6.49 -2.52 -12.97
CA ILE A 120 5.63 -1.59 -13.69
C ILE A 120 5.89 -1.67 -15.21
N GLU A 121 7.17 -1.70 -15.62
CA GLU A 121 7.55 -1.70 -17.03
C GLU A 121 7.10 -2.98 -17.76
N LYS A 122 6.98 -4.11 -17.05
CA LYS A 122 6.47 -5.37 -17.63
C LYS A 122 5.01 -5.25 -18.11
N GLU A 123 4.26 -4.26 -17.63
CA GLU A 123 2.86 -4.02 -17.99
C GLU A 123 2.70 -2.99 -19.12
N ARG A 124 3.81 -2.50 -19.71
CA ARG A 124 3.83 -1.40 -20.69
C ARG A 124 2.82 -1.56 -21.83
N VAL A 125 2.72 -2.77 -22.39
CA VAL A 125 1.81 -3.09 -23.51
C VAL A 125 0.35 -2.78 -23.15
N PHE A 126 -0.06 -3.06 -21.91
CA PHE A 126 -1.44 -2.80 -21.46
C PHE A 126 -1.69 -1.31 -21.27
N PHE A 127 -0.70 -0.56 -20.80
CA PHE A 127 -0.80 0.89 -20.66
C PHE A 127 -0.98 1.56 -22.01
N ASP A 128 -0.13 1.22 -22.99
CA ASP A 128 -0.14 1.81 -24.33
C ASP A 128 -1.45 1.51 -25.08
N GLN A 129 -2.06 0.33 -24.86
CA GLN A 129 -3.33 -0.04 -25.52
C GLN A 129 -4.57 0.56 -24.86
N SER A 130 -4.55 0.76 -23.55
CA SER A 130 -5.74 1.18 -22.78
C SER A 130 -5.72 2.65 -22.36
N GLY A 131 -4.62 3.36 -22.56
CA GLY A 131 -4.39 4.68 -21.95
C GLY A 131 -4.23 4.61 -20.43
N GLY A 132 -3.84 3.43 -19.92
CA GLY A 132 -3.68 3.15 -18.49
C GLY A 132 -2.34 3.58 -17.92
N GLY A 133 -1.91 2.92 -16.85
CA GLY A 133 -0.64 3.23 -16.18
C GLY A 133 -0.51 2.64 -14.79
N VAL A 134 0.18 3.33 -13.89
CA VAL A 134 0.38 2.88 -12.50
C VAL A 134 -0.45 3.69 -11.51
N THR A 135 -1.02 3.01 -10.51
CA THR A 135 -1.63 3.66 -9.34
C THR A 135 -0.82 3.31 -8.09
N PHE A 136 -0.45 4.32 -7.32
CA PHE A 136 0.16 4.14 -6.00
C PHE A 136 -0.94 4.29 -4.95
N SER A 137 -1.19 3.22 -4.19
CA SER A 137 -2.31 3.11 -3.22
C SER A 137 -1.82 2.33 -1.97
N GLY A 138 -2.74 1.78 -1.17
CA GLY A 138 -2.43 0.82 -0.11
C GLY A 138 -2.99 1.23 1.23
N GLY A 139 -2.09 1.47 2.19
CA GLY A 139 -2.40 2.24 3.38
C GLY A 139 -2.51 3.71 3.00
N GLU A 140 -1.42 4.46 3.11
CA GLU A 140 -1.34 5.85 2.65
C GLU A 140 -0.01 6.07 1.91
N PRO A 141 0.02 6.11 0.57
CA PRO A 141 1.27 6.27 -0.19
C PRO A 141 1.99 7.59 0.14
N LEU A 142 1.27 8.64 0.54
CA LEU A 142 1.88 9.94 0.85
C LEU A 142 2.79 9.92 2.10
N ILE A 143 2.67 8.96 3.02
CA ILE A 143 3.61 8.83 4.13
C ILE A 143 4.98 8.27 3.69
N HIS A 144 5.06 7.73 2.46
CA HIS A 144 6.28 7.25 1.81
C HIS A 144 6.77 8.24 0.75
N SER A 145 6.58 9.54 0.98
CA SER A 145 6.77 10.59 -0.02
C SER A 145 8.13 10.55 -0.72
N GLU A 146 9.23 10.26 -0.03
CA GLU A 146 10.57 10.14 -0.63
C GLU A 146 10.60 9.09 -1.75
N MET A 147 10.12 7.87 -1.48
CA MET A 147 10.04 6.81 -2.49
C MET A 147 8.98 7.11 -3.54
N LEU A 148 7.82 7.62 -3.14
CA LEU A 148 6.72 7.93 -4.05
C LEU A 148 7.17 8.96 -5.10
N ILE A 149 7.86 10.02 -4.68
CA ILE A 149 8.41 11.03 -5.57
C ILE A 149 9.38 10.41 -6.59
N GLU A 150 10.29 9.55 -6.12
CA GLU A 150 11.26 8.88 -7.00
C GLU A 150 10.56 7.96 -8.02
N LEU A 151 9.53 7.23 -7.60
CA LEU A 151 8.70 6.41 -8.50
C LEU A 151 7.95 7.25 -9.54
N LEU A 152 7.36 8.37 -9.12
CA LEU A 152 6.66 9.30 -10.01
C LEU A 152 7.63 9.92 -11.03
N ASP A 153 8.83 10.32 -10.61
CA ASP A 153 9.87 10.83 -11.51
C ASP A 153 10.31 9.77 -12.52
N GLU A 154 10.51 8.52 -12.09
CA GLU A 154 10.86 7.40 -12.99
C GLU A 154 9.73 7.05 -13.97
N CYS A 155 8.47 7.12 -13.54
CA CYS A 155 7.30 6.94 -14.40
C CYS A 155 7.21 8.08 -15.44
N GLY A 156 7.41 9.33 -15.01
CA GLY A 156 7.41 10.50 -15.87
C GLY A 156 8.47 10.43 -16.97
N LYS A 157 9.70 10.02 -16.65
CA LYS A 157 10.78 9.78 -17.63
C LYS A 157 10.38 8.77 -18.71
N ARG A 158 9.54 7.80 -18.36
CA ARG A 158 9.06 6.72 -19.25
C ARG A 158 7.71 7.02 -19.89
N LYS A 159 7.12 8.19 -19.60
CA LYS A 159 5.78 8.61 -20.06
C LYS A 159 4.69 7.61 -19.65
N ILE A 160 4.79 7.08 -18.43
CA ILE A 160 3.76 6.22 -17.83
C ILE A 160 2.81 7.11 -17.03
N HIS A 161 1.51 7.03 -17.30
CA HIS A 161 0.51 7.80 -16.55
C HIS A 161 0.45 7.34 -15.10
N THR A 162 0.54 8.29 -14.19
CA THR A 162 0.55 8.07 -12.74
C THR A 162 -0.79 8.43 -12.12
N ALA A 163 -1.25 7.63 -11.16
CA ALA A 163 -2.34 7.98 -10.29
C ALA A 163 -1.90 7.79 -8.84
N VAL A 164 -2.28 8.71 -7.95
CA VAL A 164 -2.04 8.59 -6.51
C VAL A 164 -3.40 8.47 -5.81
N ASP A 165 -3.61 7.34 -5.16
CA ASP A 165 -4.82 7.01 -4.41
C ASP A 165 -4.58 7.26 -2.92
N THR A 166 -5.25 8.27 -2.37
CA THR A 166 -4.86 8.88 -1.09
C THR A 166 -6.06 9.47 -0.36
N ALA A 167 -6.00 9.48 0.97
CA ALA A 167 -6.89 10.28 1.80
C ALA A 167 -6.29 11.66 2.14
N GLY A 168 -5.05 11.93 1.71
CA GLY A 168 -4.42 13.25 1.81
C GLY A 168 -4.14 13.75 3.22
N ASN A 169 -4.11 12.87 4.23
CA ASN A 169 -3.86 13.25 5.62
C ASN A 169 -2.36 13.47 5.94
N VAL A 170 -1.66 14.30 5.19
CA VAL A 170 -0.21 14.58 5.37
C VAL A 170 0.07 16.08 5.44
N ALA A 171 1.32 16.48 5.69
CA ALA A 171 1.70 17.89 5.58
C ALA A 171 1.39 18.42 4.16
N THR A 172 0.91 19.66 4.06
CA THR A 172 0.49 20.25 2.77
C THR A 172 1.68 20.34 1.80
N GLU A 173 2.87 20.61 2.31
CA GLU A 173 4.10 20.66 1.52
C GLU A 173 4.38 19.29 0.86
N THR A 174 4.12 18.19 1.57
CA THR A 174 4.32 16.84 1.06
C THR A 174 3.39 16.55 -0.11
N ILE A 175 2.08 16.81 0.04
CA ILE A 175 1.12 16.52 -1.03
C ILE A 175 1.31 17.45 -2.23
N LEU A 176 1.67 18.73 -2.02
CA LEU A 176 1.96 19.65 -3.11
C LEU A 176 3.24 19.28 -3.85
N GLU A 177 4.26 18.74 -3.16
CA GLU A 177 5.46 18.23 -3.82
C GLU A 177 5.14 17.01 -4.69
N VAL A 178 4.30 16.09 -4.19
CA VAL A 178 3.80 14.93 -4.96
C VAL A 178 2.94 15.39 -6.16
N ALA A 179 2.14 16.44 -5.99
CA ALA A 179 1.25 16.97 -7.04
C ALA A 179 2.01 17.47 -8.27
N LYS A 180 3.25 17.97 -8.12
CA LYS A 180 4.10 18.38 -9.25
C LYS A 180 4.38 17.27 -10.27
N ARG A 181 4.22 16.01 -9.87
CA ARG A 181 4.60 14.81 -10.66
C ARG A 181 3.45 13.83 -10.86
N THR A 182 2.25 14.17 -10.40
CA THR A 182 1.09 13.28 -10.41
C THR A 182 0.12 13.69 -11.51
N ASP A 183 -0.26 12.77 -12.40
CA ASP A 183 -1.21 13.07 -13.47
C ASP A 183 -2.66 13.11 -12.96
N LEU A 184 -2.97 12.29 -11.96
CA LEU A 184 -4.32 12.15 -11.38
C LEU A 184 -4.26 11.79 -9.90
N PHE A 185 -5.04 12.48 -9.08
CA PHE A 185 -5.36 12.04 -7.73
C PHE A 185 -6.70 11.31 -7.70
N LEU A 186 -6.70 10.13 -7.09
CA LEU A 186 -7.91 9.46 -6.61
C LEU A 186 -8.01 9.80 -5.13
N TYR A 187 -8.91 10.70 -4.77
CA TYR A 187 -8.91 11.33 -3.46
C TYR A 187 -10.09 10.83 -2.63
N ASP A 188 -9.80 10.08 -1.57
CA ASP A 188 -10.78 9.54 -0.65
C ASP A 188 -11.30 10.61 0.31
N LEU A 189 -12.55 11.04 0.09
CA LEU A 189 -13.27 11.92 1.00
C LEU A 189 -14.30 11.12 1.79
N LYS A 190 -13.85 10.54 2.90
CA LYS A 190 -14.62 9.52 3.63
C LYS A 190 -15.87 10.07 4.32
N MET A 191 -15.78 11.27 4.91
CA MET A 191 -16.88 11.97 5.59
C MET A 191 -16.63 13.47 5.61
N MET A 192 -17.69 14.28 5.47
CA MET A 192 -17.62 15.74 5.59
C MET A 192 -17.65 16.23 7.04
N ASP A 193 -18.42 15.56 7.90
CA ASP A 193 -18.52 15.90 9.32
C ASP A 193 -17.29 15.40 10.09
N SER A 194 -16.57 16.31 10.76
CA SER A 194 -15.30 16.00 11.44
C SER A 194 -15.49 15.09 12.65
N GLU A 195 -16.60 15.24 13.39
CA GLU A 195 -16.89 14.38 14.55
C GLU A 195 -17.23 12.95 14.12
N MET A 196 -17.98 12.80 13.03
CA MET A 196 -18.21 11.49 12.40
C MET A 196 -16.91 10.90 11.85
N HIS A 197 -16.07 11.71 11.19
CA HIS A 197 -14.78 11.25 10.69
C HIS A 197 -13.89 10.77 11.85
N LYS A 198 -13.84 11.52 12.96
CA LYS A 198 -13.12 11.11 14.16
C LYS A 198 -13.65 9.81 14.73
N ARG A 199 -14.97 9.65 14.81
CA ARG A 199 -15.61 8.44 15.32
C ARG A 199 -15.28 7.19 14.50
N TRP A 200 -15.27 7.29 13.18
CA TRP A 200 -15.19 6.12 12.29
C TRP A 200 -13.83 5.90 11.63
N VAL A 201 -13.02 6.95 11.50
CA VAL A 201 -11.70 6.94 10.86
C VAL A 201 -10.57 7.20 11.86
N ASN A 202 -10.93 7.59 13.10
CA ASN A 202 -10.00 7.88 14.19
C ASN A 202 -9.04 9.04 13.88
N SER A 203 -9.52 10.01 13.12
CA SER A 203 -8.81 11.26 12.80
C SER A 203 -9.83 12.34 12.52
N ASN A 204 -9.51 13.61 12.72
CA ASN A 204 -10.34 14.69 12.19
C ASN A 204 -10.04 14.89 10.69
N ASN A 205 -10.91 15.59 9.96
CA ASN A 205 -10.78 15.73 8.50
C ASN A 205 -10.37 17.13 8.02
N GLU A 206 -10.12 18.11 8.89
CA GLU A 206 -9.87 19.49 8.45
C GLU A 206 -8.62 19.59 7.58
N LYS A 207 -7.57 18.82 7.91
CA LYS A 207 -6.34 18.75 7.10
C LYS A 207 -6.57 18.09 5.74
N ILE A 208 -7.40 17.04 5.72
CA ILE A 208 -7.78 16.33 4.49
C ILE A 208 -8.51 17.31 3.57
N LEU A 209 -9.54 17.98 4.08
CA LEU A 209 -10.29 18.99 3.33
C LEU A 209 -9.40 20.14 2.84
N TYR A 210 -8.49 20.64 3.70
CA TYR A 210 -7.53 21.68 3.33
C TYR A 210 -6.59 21.23 2.20
N ASN A 211 -6.03 20.02 2.31
CA ASN A 211 -5.13 19.49 1.30
C ASN A 211 -5.84 19.20 -0.02
N LEU A 212 -7.10 18.75 0.01
CA LEU A 212 -7.92 18.61 -1.19
C LEU A 212 -8.10 19.96 -1.90
N GLN A 213 -8.41 21.02 -1.16
CA GLN A 213 -8.48 22.38 -1.73
C GLN A 213 -7.12 22.80 -2.30
N ALA A 214 -6.03 22.59 -1.56
CA ALA A 214 -4.69 22.99 -1.98
C ALA A 214 -4.25 22.34 -3.30
N ILE A 215 -4.49 21.04 -3.49
CA ILE A 215 -4.15 20.36 -4.77
C ILE A 215 -5.08 20.79 -5.90
N SER A 216 -6.33 21.14 -5.60
CA SER A 216 -7.27 21.69 -6.58
C SER A 216 -6.83 23.08 -7.04
N ASP A 217 -6.44 23.95 -6.12
CA ASP A 217 -5.92 25.30 -6.42
C ASP A 217 -4.58 25.24 -7.17
N PHE A 218 -3.78 24.21 -6.92
CA PHE A 218 -2.57 23.91 -7.68
C PHE A 218 -2.85 23.49 -9.14
N GLY A 219 -4.11 23.18 -9.48
CA GLY A 219 -4.52 22.73 -10.81
C GLY A 219 -4.39 21.22 -11.04
N SER A 220 -4.27 20.44 -9.97
CA SER A 220 -4.21 18.97 -10.07
C SER A 220 -5.54 18.40 -10.57
N LYS A 221 -5.49 17.34 -11.37
CA LYS A 221 -6.70 16.57 -11.69
C LYS A 221 -7.06 15.68 -10.51
N VAL A 222 -8.31 15.77 -10.07
CA VAL A 222 -8.80 15.02 -8.91
C VAL A 222 -10.11 14.32 -9.25
N ILE A 223 -10.21 13.05 -8.87
CA ILE A 223 -11.48 12.30 -8.79
C ILE A 223 -11.74 12.02 -7.33
N ILE A 224 -12.87 12.52 -6.80
CA ILE A 224 -13.30 12.23 -5.44
C ILE A 224 -13.85 10.80 -5.37
N ARG A 225 -13.45 10.07 -4.33
CA ARG A 225 -13.95 8.74 -3.96
C ARG A 225 -14.60 8.81 -2.59
N VAL A 226 -15.71 8.07 -2.44
CA VAL A 226 -16.54 8.01 -1.22
C VAL A 226 -16.80 6.57 -0.82
#